data_AF-A0A0F9XP06-F1
#
_entry.id   AF-A0A0F9XP06-F1
#
_cell.length_a   1.000
_cell.length_b   1.000
_cell.length_c   1.000
_cell.angle_alpha   90.00
_cell.angle_beta   90.00
_cell.angle_gamma   90.00
#
_symmetry.space_group_name_H-M   'P 1'
#
loop_
_entity.id
_entity.type
_entity.pdbx_description
1 polymer ?
#
loop_
_entity_poly.entity_id
_entity_poly.type
_entity_poly.pdbx_seq_one_letter_code
_entity_poly.pdbx_strand_id
1 'polypeptide(L)'
;MRRANPRQVGFICHSCASLPAQTSRQPFPSRILSSAPRQIAQSSVWRSTPARWATSVSASRADAEADAEANEKAVPASTPRPLTDASQLANVAEDSCNKFLSVDGIPAKQLTAAALQSCLRAASALHPQLKRAEAQFKASASKLVSLGAERTGARVPIDAKLVDATSRISHAAYAIISNPNVEMTPEFLELYVAIQSQLGQPESLPAVFELYAKKPKPVVKNGQIAYLKQNPNAASRAIEPAVADMALQAAIDAKNLDSALGIIEASYSLPAFKRQKLIKHGTAPAIGLATLPFGIFGLSTAYASYWQNTMDISTATGIGVAGISGYFLVIGSLGMIAKLSHKDQMKRVTWTPGTPLRYRWLREEERAALDKVACAWGFKEPWRHGEEMGPEWEGLKEYMGYRQMLLDRVEFMEVSVAPSLPPQQQQQVGDAERSGVPAPVQEKKDDGDDEVKLEIRDPQEEEDKDQAIFEHQLDSTT
;
A
#
# COMPACT_ATOMS: atom_id res chain seq x y z
N MET A 1 20.96 -31.21 -62.61
CA MET A 1 21.92 -32.28 -62.21
C MET A 1 22.87 -31.67 -61.17
N ARG A 2 23.10 -32.09 -59.93
CA ARG A 2 22.80 -33.29 -59.11
C ARG A 2 22.75 -32.85 -57.61
N ARG A 3 21.82 -33.49 -56.88
CA ARG A 3 21.65 -33.81 -55.43
C ARG A 3 22.63 -33.35 -54.32
N ALA A 4 22.05 -32.82 -53.22
CA ALA A 4 21.96 -33.30 -51.79
C ALA A 4 23.22 -33.91 -51.10
N ASN A 5 23.49 -33.85 -49.77
CA ASN A 5 22.72 -33.61 -48.53
C ASN A 5 23.71 -33.45 -47.29
N PRO A 6 23.31 -33.44 -46.00
CA PRO A 6 23.88 -32.56 -44.96
C PRO A 6 24.52 -33.29 -43.75
N ARG A 7 25.30 -32.58 -42.91
CA ARG A 7 25.73 -32.94 -41.54
C ARG A 7 26.13 -31.63 -40.84
N GLN A 8 25.96 -31.35 -39.56
CA GLN A 8 25.38 -32.01 -38.39
C GLN A 8 25.21 -30.91 -37.33
N VAL A 9 24.15 -31.00 -36.54
CA VAL A 9 23.85 -30.16 -35.37
C VAL A 9 24.73 -30.59 -34.19
N GLY A 10 25.27 -29.63 -33.42
CA GLY A 10 25.79 -29.87 -32.08
C GLY A 10 26.99 -29.01 -31.68
N PHE A 11 26.75 -27.79 -31.19
CA PHE A 11 27.73 -27.06 -30.39
C PHE A 11 27.47 -27.33 -28.91
N ILE A 12 28.20 -28.31 -28.34
CA ILE A 12 28.34 -28.50 -26.89
C ILE A 12 29.75 -28.07 -26.52
N CYS A 13 29.87 -27.17 -25.55
CA CYS A 13 31.10 -26.55 -25.10
C CYS A 13 32.07 -27.57 -24.49
N HIS A 14 33.29 -27.62 -25.04
CA HIS A 14 34.36 -28.56 -24.68
C HIS A 14 35.22 -28.09 -23.47
N SER A 15 34.74 -27.14 -22.65
CA SER A 15 35.51 -26.59 -21.52
C SER A 15 35.10 -27.06 -20.12
N CYS A 16 34.26 -28.11 -19.99
CA CYS A 16 33.88 -28.65 -18.67
C CYS A 16 34.36 -30.09 -18.40
N ALA A 17 35.29 -30.63 -19.19
CA ALA A 17 35.83 -31.96 -18.98
C ALA A 17 37.32 -31.89 -18.64
N SER A 18 37.67 -32.23 -17.39
CA SER A 18 38.99 -32.42 -16.73
C SER A 18 39.30 -31.33 -15.67
N LEU A 19 39.58 -31.57 -14.38
CA LEU A 19 39.91 -32.71 -13.48
C LEU A 19 39.83 -32.15 -12.02
N PRO A 20 40.20 -32.88 -10.93
CA PRO A 20 39.71 -34.18 -10.47
C PRO A 20 39.26 -34.14 -8.98
N ALA A 21 38.45 -35.12 -8.60
CA ALA A 21 38.11 -35.42 -7.21
C ALA A 21 39.34 -35.93 -6.43
N GLN A 22 39.71 -35.26 -5.35
CA GLN A 22 40.63 -35.81 -4.34
C GLN A 22 39.82 -36.40 -3.18
N THR A 23 39.90 -37.72 -3.08
CA THR A 23 39.60 -38.49 -1.88
C THR A 23 40.82 -38.42 -0.96
N SER A 24 40.63 -37.99 0.30
CA SER A 24 41.61 -38.19 1.35
C SER A 24 40.92 -38.64 2.64
N ARG A 25 41.46 -39.72 3.18
CA ARG A 25 41.03 -40.47 4.35
C ARG A 25 41.82 -39.98 5.58
N GLN A 26 41.09 -39.73 6.68
CA GLN A 26 41.51 -39.79 8.11
C GLN A 26 42.37 -38.63 8.67
N PRO A 27 42.51 -38.49 10.01
CA PRO A 27 41.50 -38.44 11.07
C PRO A 27 41.66 -37.20 12.00
N PHE A 28 40.70 -37.03 12.92
CA PHE A 28 40.66 -36.05 14.01
C PHE A 28 41.96 -35.91 14.82
N PRO A 29 42.21 -34.71 15.37
CA PRO A 29 42.31 -34.66 16.82
C PRO A 29 41.48 -33.54 17.47
N SER A 30 40.80 -33.94 18.52
CA SER A 30 40.15 -33.15 19.56
C SER A 30 41.14 -32.23 20.29
N ARG A 31 40.84 -30.93 20.32
CA ARG A 31 41.38 -30.00 21.33
C ARG A 31 40.24 -29.19 21.96
N ILE A 32 39.90 -29.65 23.16
CA ILE A 32 39.50 -28.93 24.37
C ILE A 32 39.47 -27.40 24.20
N LEU A 33 38.26 -26.81 24.22
CA LEU A 33 38.08 -25.40 24.51
C LEU A 33 37.73 -25.24 25.99
N SER A 34 38.67 -24.62 26.69
CA SER A 34 38.58 -24.11 28.05
C SER A 34 37.42 -23.13 28.22
N SER A 35 36.59 -23.41 29.21
CA SER A 35 35.60 -22.52 29.79
C SER A 35 36.28 -21.32 30.45
N ALA A 36 35.98 -20.11 29.98
CA ALA A 36 36.22 -18.87 30.72
C ALA A 36 34.86 -18.17 30.94
N PRO A 37 34.46 -17.89 32.20
CA PRO A 37 33.21 -17.21 32.49
C PRO A 37 33.40 -15.71 32.30
N ARG A 38 32.66 -15.11 31.34
CA ARG A 38 32.44 -13.66 31.34
C ARG A 38 31.18 -13.36 32.15
N GLN A 39 31.40 -12.67 33.26
CA GLN A 39 30.38 -12.03 34.07
C GLN A 39 29.56 -11.07 33.20
N ILE A 40 28.25 -11.30 33.11
CA ILE A 40 27.29 -10.30 32.64
C ILE A 40 26.76 -9.60 33.89
N ALA A 41 27.10 -8.31 33.97
CA ALA A 41 26.63 -7.40 34.99
C ALA A 41 25.10 -7.21 34.91
N GLN A 42 24.55 -6.95 36.08
CA GLN A 42 23.15 -6.88 36.41
C GLN A 42 22.44 -5.63 35.84
N SER A 43 21.13 -5.80 35.70
CA SER A 43 20.06 -4.81 35.93
C SER A 43 20.04 -3.53 35.08
N SER A 44 19.03 -3.47 34.20
CA SER A 44 18.26 -2.23 34.03
C SER A 44 16.78 -2.58 33.89
N VAL A 45 16.04 -2.17 34.92
CA VAL A 45 14.59 -2.22 35.06
C VAL A 45 13.92 -1.51 33.88
N TRP A 46 13.16 -2.25 33.08
CA TRP A 46 12.21 -1.63 32.14
C TRP A 46 10.98 -1.19 32.91
N ARG A 47 10.92 0.12 33.15
CA ARG A 47 9.76 0.81 33.71
C ARG A 47 8.86 1.22 32.54
N SER A 48 7.77 0.49 32.33
CA SER A 48 6.73 0.86 31.37
C SER A 48 5.90 2.02 31.91
N THR A 49 5.97 3.17 31.25
CA THR A 49 5.01 4.28 31.44
C THR A 49 3.99 4.28 30.31
N PRO A 50 2.67 4.17 30.59
CA PRO A 50 1.64 4.46 29.62
C PRO A 50 1.43 5.99 29.53
N ALA A 51 1.66 6.57 28.35
CA ALA A 51 1.28 7.94 28.05
C ALA A 51 -0.24 8.00 27.80
N ARG A 52 -0.98 8.25 28.88
CA ARG A 52 -2.42 8.58 28.86
C ARG A 52 -2.54 10.06 28.48
N TRP A 53 -3.05 10.35 27.28
CA TRP A 53 -3.44 11.70 26.89
C TRP A 53 -4.78 12.01 27.56
N ALA A 54 -4.75 12.86 28.58
CA ALA A 54 -5.92 13.44 29.22
C ALA A 54 -6.17 14.82 28.61
N THR A 55 -7.28 14.96 27.90
CA THR A 55 -7.76 16.26 27.42
C THR A 55 -8.57 16.90 28.54
N SER A 56 -7.95 17.85 29.26
CA SER A 56 -8.68 18.79 30.11
C SER A 56 -9.06 20.00 29.27
N VAL A 57 -10.34 20.15 28.94
CA VAL A 57 -10.92 21.47 28.64
C VAL A 57 -12.07 21.65 29.61
N SER A 58 -11.81 22.50 30.60
CA SER A 58 -12.76 22.99 31.57
C SER A 58 -13.91 23.71 30.88
N ALA A 59 -15.12 23.37 31.32
CA ALA A 59 -16.31 24.14 31.09
C ALA A 59 -16.19 25.53 31.71
N SER A 60 -16.45 26.57 30.93
CA SER A 60 -16.85 27.87 31.43
C SER A 60 -18.31 28.08 31.06
N ARG A 61 -19.19 27.88 32.05
CA ARG A 61 -20.60 28.28 32.03
C ARG A 61 -20.77 29.29 33.16
N ALA A 62 -21.04 30.53 32.80
CA ALA A 62 -21.60 31.55 33.68
C ALA A 62 -22.23 32.65 32.80
N ASP A 63 -23.52 32.47 32.57
CA ASP A 63 -24.59 33.48 32.70
C ASP A 63 -24.38 34.90 32.17
N ALA A 64 -25.17 35.24 31.14
CA ALA A 64 -25.98 36.47 31.11
C ALA A 64 -27.00 36.36 29.97
N GLU A 65 -28.26 36.15 30.34
CA GLU A 65 -29.45 36.27 29.50
C GLU A 65 -30.22 37.49 30.02
N ALA A 66 -30.52 38.44 29.13
CA ALA A 66 -31.77 39.23 29.06
C ALA A 66 -31.56 40.64 28.46
N ASP A 67 -32.43 40.89 27.47
CA ASP A 67 -33.07 42.16 27.10
C ASP A 67 -32.45 43.11 26.04
N ALA A 68 -33.06 42.97 24.85
CA ALA A 68 -33.90 43.97 24.19
C ALA A 68 -33.30 44.90 23.11
N GLU A 69 -33.87 44.68 21.91
CA GLU A 69 -34.38 45.67 20.94
C GLU A 69 -33.41 46.48 20.06
N ALA A 70 -33.43 46.08 18.78
CA ALA A 70 -33.69 46.92 17.62
C ALA A 70 -32.93 48.26 17.49
N ASN A 71 -31.95 48.28 16.58
CA ASN A 71 -31.95 49.35 15.57
C ASN A 71 -31.27 48.89 14.28
N GLU A 72 -32.09 48.87 13.24
CA GLU A 72 -31.75 48.64 11.85
C GLU A 72 -30.99 49.87 11.32
N LYS A 73 -29.71 49.72 10.96
CA LYS A 73 -29.02 50.68 10.12
C LYS A 73 -28.00 49.99 9.22
N ALA A 74 -28.31 50.05 7.93
CA ALA A 74 -27.50 49.60 6.80
C ALA A 74 -26.06 50.17 6.82
N VAL A 75 -25.11 49.39 6.26
CA VAL A 75 -23.84 49.74 5.56
C VAL A 75 -22.81 48.58 5.72
N PRO A 76 -21.95 48.28 4.71
CA PRO A 76 -22.19 47.53 3.48
C PRO A 76 -21.42 46.19 3.48
N ALA A 77 -21.36 45.51 2.33
CA ALA A 77 -20.61 44.30 2.04
C ALA A 77 -19.32 44.09 2.86
N SER A 78 -19.32 43.05 3.70
CA SER A 78 -18.12 42.52 4.33
C SER A 78 -17.19 41.96 3.26
N THR A 79 -16.09 42.67 3.03
CA THR A 79 -14.88 42.17 2.39
C THR A 79 -14.40 40.90 3.10
N PRO A 80 -13.98 39.85 2.37
CA PRO A 80 -13.38 38.69 2.99
C PRO A 80 -12.03 39.09 3.61
N ARG A 81 -11.77 38.65 4.84
CA ARG A 81 -10.46 38.80 5.52
C ARG A 81 -9.33 38.35 4.59
N PRO A 82 -8.21 39.09 4.49
CA PRO A 82 -7.12 38.72 3.61
C PRO A 82 -6.49 37.43 4.15
N LEU A 83 -6.52 36.43 3.27
CA LEU A 83 -5.75 35.20 3.33
C LEU A 83 -4.30 35.54 3.71
N THR A 84 -3.69 34.79 4.62
CA THR A 84 -2.23 34.77 4.77
C THR A 84 -1.66 34.58 3.37
N ASP A 85 -0.95 35.60 2.87
CA ASP A 85 -0.61 35.71 1.46
C ASP A 85 0.25 34.50 1.06
N ALA A 86 -0.16 33.74 0.05
CA ALA A 86 0.50 32.48 -0.32
C ALA A 86 2.00 32.68 -0.61
N SER A 87 2.35 33.88 -1.09
CA SER A 87 3.70 34.38 -1.30
C SER A 87 4.49 34.53 0.01
N GLN A 88 3.88 35.04 1.09
CA GLN A 88 4.53 35.21 2.39
C GLN A 88 4.87 33.86 3.03
N LEU A 89 3.98 32.87 2.88
CA LEU A 89 4.24 31.50 3.35
C LEU A 89 5.38 30.83 2.57
N ALA A 90 5.46 31.06 1.26
CA ALA A 90 6.58 30.61 0.44
C ALA A 90 7.89 31.27 0.86
N ASN A 91 7.90 32.59 1.11
CA ASN A 91 9.09 33.32 1.56
C ASN A 91 9.59 32.80 2.92
N VAL A 92 8.69 32.47 3.87
CA VAL A 92 9.09 31.88 5.16
C VAL A 92 9.78 30.52 4.99
N ALA A 93 9.28 29.69 4.06
CA ALA A 93 9.90 28.41 3.74
C ALA A 93 11.27 28.60 3.07
N GLU A 94 11.39 29.53 2.12
CA GLU A 94 12.65 29.88 1.46
C GLU A 94 13.67 30.46 2.45
N ASP A 95 13.27 31.37 3.34
CA ASP A 95 14.13 31.92 4.38
C ASP A 95 14.65 30.85 5.31
N SER A 96 13.82 29.87 5.67
CA SER A 96 14.24 28.73 6.48
C SER A 96 15.25 27.84 5.74
N CYS A 97 15.07 27.67 4.42
CA CYS A 97 15.99 26.94 3.56
C CYS A 97 17.32 27.69 3.39
N ASN A 98 17.30 28.99 3.13
CA ASN A 98 18.49 29.82 2.97
C ASN A 98 19.31 29.87 4.26
N LYS A 99 18.64 29.96 5.43
CA LYS A 99 19.29 29.85 6.75
C LYS A 99 19.89 28.48 6.99
N PHE A 100 19.32 27.43 6.42
CA PHE A 100 19.86 26.08 6.51
C PHE A 100 21.09 25.89 5.59
N LEU A 101 21.02 26.42 4.37
CA LEU A 101 22.09 26.37 3.39
C LEU A 101 23.32 27.20 3.78
N SER A 102 23.12 28.28 4.55
CA SER A 102 24.21 29.13 5.05
C SER A 102 24.97 28.52 6.23
N VAL A 103 24.51 27.41 6.82
CA VAL A 103 25.23 26.72 7.89
C VAL A 103 26.31 25.83 7.27
N ASP A 104 27.55 26.31 7.31
CA ASP A 104 28.73 25.56 6.88
C ASP A 104 29.02 24.40 7.85
N GLY A 105 28.70 23.16 7.45
CA GLY A 105 29.00 21.95 8.22
C GLY A 105 28.02 20.80 7.99
N ILE A 106 28.17 19.71 8.75
CA ILE A 106 27.14 18.66 8.82
C ILE A 106 26.02 19.21 9.73
N PRO A 107 24.83 19.51 9.19
CA PRO A 107 23.76 20.09 9.98
C PRO A 107 23.28 19.09 11.03
N ALA A 108 23.00 19.58 12.22
CA ALA A 108 22.38 18.77 13.27
C ALA A 108 21.02 18.25 12.77
N LYS A 109 20.71 16.99 13.09
CA LYS A 109 19.44 16.34 12.70
C LYS A 109 18.19 17.13 13.12
N GLN A 110 18.29 17.91 14.19
CA GLN A 110 17.19 18.75 14.67
C GLN A 110 16.99 20.00 13.80
N LEU A 111 18.06 20.57 13.23
CA LEU A 111 17.95 21.72 12.33
C LEU A 111 17.32 21.32 11.00
N THR A 112 17.70 20.17 10.44
CA THR A 112 17.04 19.61 9.24
C THR A 112 15.56 19.32 9.50
N ALA A 113 15.24 18.73 10.66
CA ALA A 113 13.86 18.45 11.05
C ALA A 113 13.05 19.75 11.19
N ALA A 114 13.60 20.78 11.85
CA ALA A 114 12.93 22.05 12.06
C ALA A 114 12.66 22.77 10.73
N ALA A 115 13.61 22.76 9.79
CA ALA A 115 13.46 23.36 8.46
C ALA A 115 12.40 22.62 7.62
N LEU A 116 12.38 21.29 7.65
CA LEU A 116 11.32 20.53 6.98
C LEU A 116 9.95 20.73 7.64
N GLN A 117 9.90 20.86 8.96
CA GLN A 117 8.66 21.17 9.67
C GLN A 117 8.14 22.59 9.38
N SER A 118 8.99 23.58 9.13
CA SER A 118 8.53 24.89 8.65
C SER A 118 7.95 24.80 7.25
N CYS A 119 8.58 24.03 6.34
CA CYS A 119 8.00 23.75 5.03
C CYS A 119 6.65 23.02 5.13
N LEU A 120 6.52 22.05 6.03
CA LEU A 120 5.25 21.34 6.28
C LEU A 120 4.17 22.26 6.82
N ARG A 121 4.50 23.15 7.77
CA ARG A 121 3.55 24.15 8.26
C ARG A 121 3.06 25.06 7.15
N ALA A 122 3.97 25.54 6.29
CA ALA A 122 3.61 26.35 5.13
C ALA A 122 2.72 25.58 4.13
N ALA A 123 3.06 24.32 3.81
CA ALA A 123 2.27 23.47 2.94
C ALA A 123 0.88 23.18 3.50
N SER A 124 0.77 22.90 4.80
CA SER A 124 -0.51 22.62 5.47
C SER A 124 -1.44 23.84 5.49
N ALA A 125 -0.89 25.05 5.57
CA ALA A 125 -1.66 26.29 5.48
C ALA A 125 -2.16 26.57 4.06
N LEU A 126 -1.44 26.11 3.04
CA LEU A 126 -1.82 26.24 1.62
C LEU A 126 -2.77 25.14 1.14
N HIS A 127 -2.72 23.95 1.74
CA HIS A 127 -3.57 22.82 1.40
C HIS A 127 -5.08 23.14 1.29
N PRO A 128 -5.72 23.84 2.25
CA PRO A 128 -7.13 24.18 2.13
C PRO A 128 -7.41 25.24 1.06
N GLN A 129 -6.41 26.02 0.63
CA GLN A 129 -6.56 26.94 -0.51
C GLN A 129 -6.49 26.18 -1.82
N LEU A 130 -5.53 25.26 -1.96
CA LEU A 130 -5.42 24.35 -3.10
C LEU A 130 -6.68 23.52 -3.29
N LYS A 131 -7.20 22.89 -2.23
CA LYS A 131 -8.43 22.10 -2.30
C LYS A 131 -9.66 22.92 -2.70
N ARG A 132 -9.77 24.17 -2.23
CA ARG A 132 -10.86 25.07 -2.65
C ARG A 132 -10.72 25.44 -4.13
N ALA A 133 -9.53 25.77 -4.60
CA ALA A 133 -9.27 26.08 -6.00
C ALA A 133 -9.58 24.85 -6.90
N GLU A 134 -9.15 23.65 -6.51
CA GLU A 134 -9.47 22.40 -7.21
C GLU A 134 -10.98 22.14 -7.26
N ALA A 135 -11.70 22.36 -6.15
CA ALA A 135 -13.14 22.14 -6.08
C ALA A 135 -13.93 23.14 -6.95
N GLN A 136 -13.54 24.42 -6.92
CA GLN A 136 -14.12 25.46 -7.78
C GLN A 136 -13.89 25.16 -9.27
N PHE A 137 -12.69 24.68 -9.60
CA PHE A 137 -12.38 24.23 -10.96
C PHE A 137 -13.25 23.04 -11.37
N LYS A 138 -13.35 22.00 -10.53
CA LYS A 138 -14.19 20.83 -10.82
C LYS A 138 -15.66 21.21 -11.03
N ALA A 139 -16.21 22.08 -10.19
CA ALA A 139 -17.57 22.59 -10.34
C ALA A 139 -17.77 23.36 -11.65
N SER A 140 -16.79 24.19 -12.03
CA SER A 140 -16.80 24.94 -13.30
C SER A 140 -16.67 24.01 -14.50
N ALA A 141 -15.79 23.01 -14.43
CA ALA A 141 -15.56 22.04 -15.49
C ALA A 141 -16.79 21.15 -15.72
N SER A 142 -17.47 20.68 -14.66
CA SER A 142 -18.74 19.96 -14.79
C SER A 142 -19.82 20.81 -15.47
N LYS A 143 -19.85 22.13 -15.20
CA LYS A 143 -20.73 23.08 -15.89
C LYS A 143 -20.40 23.22 -17.38
N LEU A 144 -19.12 23.26 -17.74
CA LEU A 144 -18.69 23.33 -19.15
C LEU A 144 -18.94 22.02 -19.90
N VAL A 145 -18.78 20.88 -19.24
CA VAL A 145 -19.13 19.56 -19.81
C VAL A 145 -20.63 19.48 -20.05
N SER A 146 -21.47 20.00 -19.14
CA SER A 146 -22.92 20.10 -19.38
C SER A 146 -23.30 21.08 -20.51
N LEU A 147 -22.41 22.01 -20.85
CA LEU A 147 -22.58 22.98 -21.94
C LEU A 147 -21.97 22.51 -23.27
N GLY A 148 -21.42 21.29 -23.34
CA GLY A 148 -20.94 20.69 -24.59
C GLY A 148 -19.65 21.31 -25.15
N ALA A 149 -18.86 22.02 -24.33
CA ALA A 149 -17.58 22.56 -24.77
C ALA A 149 -16.54 21.43 -24.94
N GLU A 150 -15.95 21.36 -26.15
CA GLU A 150 -14.98 20.33 -26.53
C GLU A 150 -13.68 20.42 -25.71
N ARG A 151 -13.12 19.25 -25.38
CA ARG A 151 -12.00 19.04 -24.45
C ARG A 151 -10.67 19.49 -25.08
N THR A 152 -10.33 20.77 -24.96
CA THR A 152 -8.93 21.19 -25.07
C THR A 152 -8.24 20.85 -23.74
N GLY A 153 -7.22 19.98 -23.79
CA GLY A 153 -6.49 19.43 -22.64
C GLY A 153 -5.63 20.43 -21.87
N ALA A 154 -6.14 21.63 -21.59
CA ALA A 154 -5.44 22.63 -20.81
C ALA A 154 -5.35 22.20 -19.34
N ARG A 155 -4.12 22.15 -18.82
CA ARG A 155 -3.85 22.01 -17.39
C ARG A 155 -4.66 23.04 -16.61
N VAL A 156 -5.19 22.62 -15.47
CA VAL A 156 -5.99 23.44 -14.54
C VAL A 156 -5.36 24.84 -14.41
N PRO A 157 -6.04 25.93 -14.83
CA PRO A 157 -5.57 27.28 -14.56
C PRO A 157 -5.86 27.59 -13.09
N ILE A 158 -5.07 26.97 -12.21
CA ILE A 158 -4.94 27.38 -10.81
C ILE A 158 -4.27 28.76 -10.84
N ASP A 159 -4.68 29.67 -9.94
CA ASP A 159 -4.04 30.98 -9.79
C ASP A 159 -2.52 30.85 -9.85
N ALA A 160 -1.90 31.51 -10.83
CA ALA A 160 -0.46 31.37 -11.11
C ALA A 160 0.40 31.66 -9.87
N LYS A 161 -0.07 32.54 -8.98
CA LYS A 161 0.56 32.87 -7.70
C LYS A 161 0.58 31.69 -6.72
N LEU A 162 -0.49 30.90 -6.69
CA LEU A 162 -0.60 29.72 -5.82
C LEU A 162 0.27 28.58 -6.34
N VAL A 163 0.31 28.40 -7.67
CA VAL A 163 1.21 27.43 -8.31
C VAL A 163 2.68 27.78 -8.07
N ASP A 164 3.04 29.07 -8.23
CA ASP A 164 4.41 29.56 -7.97
C ASP A 164 4.80 29.44 -6.48
N ALA A 165 3.89 29.76 -5.55
CA ALA A 165 4.14 29.52 -4.13
C ALA A 165 4.36 28.03 -3.81
N THR A 166 3.56 27.14 -4.44
CA THR A 166 3.65 25.69 -4.26
C THR A 166 4.98 25.14 -4.82
N SER A 167 5.38 25.56 -6.02
CA SER A 167 6.64 25.14 -6.65
C SER A 167 7.86 25.65 -5.89
N ARG A 168 7.80 26.86 -5.32
CA ARG A 168 8.87 27.40 -4.46
C ARG A 168 9.05 26.59 -3.18
N ILE A 169 7.94 26.23 -2.52
CA ILE A 169 8.00 25.41 -1.29
C ILE A 169 8.51 24.00 -1.62
N SER A 170 8.04 23.39 -2.71
CA SER A 170 8.50 22.07 -3.13
C SER A 170 9.98 22.08 -3.52
N HIS A 171 10.44 23.12 -4.23
CA HIS A 171 11.84 23.33 -4.57
C HIS A 171 12.71 23.58 -3.33
N ALA A 172 12.25 24.37 -2.36
CA ALA A 172 12.94 24.59 -1.10
C ALA A 172 13.10 23.28 -0.31
N ALA A 173 12.03 22.47 -0.20
CA ALA A 173 12.10 21.16 0.45
C ALA A 173 13.06 20.20 -0.29
N TYR A 174 13.03 20.19 -1.62
CA TYR A 174 13.94 19.40 -2.44
C TYR A 174 15.41 19.85 -2.29
N ALA A 175 15.66 21.16 -2.24
CA ALA A 175 16.99 21.73 -2.01
C ALA A 175 17.56 21.28 -0.66
N ILE A 176 16.77 21.33 0.42
CA ILE A 176 17.17 20.87 1.75
C ILE A 176 17.63 19.40 1.71
N ILE A 177 16.87 18.53 1.03
CA ILE A 177 17.10 17.08 1.02
C ILE A 177 18.20 16.67 0.04
N SER A 178 18.34 17.35 -1.08
CA SER A 178 19.36 17.07 -2.09
C SER A 178 20.77 17.46 -1.64
N ASN A 179 20.89 18.35 -0.64
CA ASN A 179 22.19 18.76 -0.08
C ASN A 179 23.07 17.56 0.34
N PRO A 180 24.35 17.52 -0.05
CA PRO A 180 25.22 16.39 0.23
C PRO A 180 25.54 16.22 1.72
N ASN A 181 25.54 17.32 2.48
CA ASN A 181 25.86 17.34 3.91
C ASN A 181 24.75 16.74 4.80
N VAL A 182 23.56 16.49 4.27
CA VAL A 182 22.41 16.01 5.04
C VAL A 182 22.36 14.49 5.05
N GLU A 183 22.41 13.88 6.25
CA GLU A 183 22.09 12.47 6.43
C GLU A 183 20.61 12.21 6.11
N MET A 184 20.35 11.35 5.13
CA MET A 184 18.98 10.95 4.81
C MET A 184 18.50 9.86 5.79
N THR A 185 17.54 10.20 6.65
CA THR A 185 16.83 9.30 7.56
C THR A 185 15.43 8.98 7.03
N PRO A 186 14.80 7.86 7.45
CA PRO A 186 13.42 7.55 7.05
C PRO A 186 12.42 8.63 7.51
N GLU A 187 12.63 9.22 8.70
CA GLU A 187 11.80 10.32 9.23
C GLU A 187 11.77 11.54 8.30
N PHE A 188 12.91 11.91 7.70
CA PHE A 188 12.96 13.02 6.74
C PHE A 188 12.26 12.68 5.43
N LEU A 189 12.30 11.40 5.02
CA LEU A 189 11.59 10.93 3.84
C LEU A 189 10.06 10.99 4.06
N GLU A 190 9.59 10.55 5.23
CA GLU A 190 8.18 10.65 5.64
C GLU A 190 7.69 12.09 5.60
N LEU A 191 8.43 13.02 6.23
CA LEU A 191 8.09 14.43 6.23
C LEU A 191 8.04 15.01 4.82
N TYR A 192 9.00 14.64 3.95
CA TYR A 192 9.01 15.09 2.57
C TYR A 192 7.80 14.59 1.78
N VAL A 193 7.47 13.30 1.90
CA VAL A 193 6.30 12.71 1.22
C VAL A 193 5.02 13.38 1.71
N ALA A 194 4.90 13.65 3.02
CA ALA A 194 3.76 14.37 3.58
C ALA A 194 3.65 15.82 3.07
N ILE A 195 4.78 16.51 2.88
CA ILE A 195 4.80 17.85 2.26
C ILE A 195 4.30 17.75 0.81
N GLN A 196 4.85 16.84 0.02
CA GLN A 196 4.49 16.71 -1.40
C GLN A 196 3.06 16.22 -1.62
N SER A 197 2.54 15.36 -0.73
CA SER A 197 1.14 14.93 -0.78
C SER A 197 0.18 16.08 -0.49
N GLN A 198 0.57 17.04 0.36
CA GLN A 198 -0.24 18.23 0.63
C GLN A 198 -0.19 19.26 -0.51
N LEU A 199 0.95 19.36 -1.19
CA LEU A 199 1.19 20.26 -2.32
C LEU A 199 0.64 19.74 -3.65
N GLY A 200 0.43 18.43 -3.79
CA GLY A 200 -0.10 17.81 -5.01
C GLY A 200 0.91 17.72 -6.15
N GLN A 201 2.23 17.79 -5.87
CA GLN A 201 3.30 17.73 -6.86
C GLN A 201 4.13 16.43 -6.72
N PRO A 202 3.71 15.31 -7.35
CA PRO A 202 4.39 14.03 -7.21
C PRO A 202 5.65 13.88 -8.08
N GLU A 203 5.94 14.81 -8.99
CA GLU A 203 7.00 14.69 -10.01
C GLU A 203 8.40 14.48 -9.40
N SER A 204 8.63 15.05 -8.21
CA SER A 204 9.92 14.95 -7.51
C SER A 204 10.07 13.69 -6.64
N LEU A 205 8.98 12.94 -6.39
CA LEU A 205 8.98 11.81 -5.47
C LEU A 205 9.85 10.63 -5.94
N PRO A 206 9.78 10.17 -7.21
CA PRO A 206 10.64 9.09 -7.70
C PRO A 206 12.13 9.41 -7.54
N ALA A 207 12.52 10.65 -7.90
CA ALA A 207 13.91 11.11 -7.81
C ALA A 207 14.42 11.11 -6.36
N VAL A 208 13.59 11.53 -5.40
CA VAL A 208 13.96 11.53 -3.98
C VAL A 208 14.06 10.12 -3.40
N PHE A 209 13.24 9.17 -3.85
CA PHE A 209 13.37 7.77 -3.47
C PHE A 209 14.65 7.14 -4.00
N GLU A 210 15.04 7.44 -5.22
CA GLU A 210 16.34 7.03 -5.74
C GLU A 210 17.50 7.66 -4.97
N LEU A 211 17.37 8.95 -4.63
CA LEU A 211 18.35 9.67 -3.83
C LEU A 211 18.47 9.02 -2.45
N TYR A 212 17.37 8.66 -1.79
CA TYR A 212 17.36 7.95 -0.51
C TYR A 212 18.19 6.65 -0.56
N ALA A 213 18.09 5.89 -1.66
CA ALA A 213 18.82 4.64 -1.82
C ALA A 213 20.33 4.86 -2.10
N LYS A 214 20.69 5.90 -2.87
CA LYS A 214 22.07 6.12 -3.37
C LYS A 214 22.90 7.10 -2.54
N LYS A 215 22.27 7.94 -1.70
CA LYS A 215 22.97 9.05 -1.02
C LYS A 215 24.09 8.57 -0.09
N PRO A 216 25.30 9.13 -0.19
CA PRO A 216 26.37 8.81 0.76
C PRO A 216 26.07 9.38 2.15
N LYS A 217 26.60 8.72 3.20
CA LYS A 217 26.50 9.22 4.58
C LYS A 217 27.66 10.19 4.85
N PRO A 218 27.42 11.48 5.13
CA PRO A 218 28.47 12.37 5.60
C PRO A 218 28.89 11.97 7.03
N VAL A 219 30.19 11.80 7.25
CA VAL A 219 30.78 11.46 8.56
C VAL A 219 31.99 12.36 8.77
N VAL A 220 32.07 13.02 9.93
CA VAL A 220 33.27 13.78 10.29
C VAL A 220 34.40 12.79 10.61
N LYS A 221 35.42 12.76 9.77
CA LYS A 221 36.67 12.04 10.04
C LYS A 221 37.80 13.07 10.11
N ASN A 222 38.47 13.17 11.26
CA ASN A 222 39.63 14.05 11.47
C ASN A 222 39.34 15.53 11.12
N GLY A 223 38.15 16.05 11.46
CA GLY A 223 37.77 17.44 11.17
C GLY A 223 37.42 17.73 9.70
N GLN A 224 37.45 16.72 8.82
CA GLN A 224 37.00 16.82 7.42
C GLN A 224 35.71 16.00 7.21
N ILE A 225 34.82 16.51 6.35
CA ILE A 225 33.57 15.82 5.99
C ILE A 225 33.92 14.70 4.99
N ALA A 226 33.88 13.46 5.46
CA ALA A 226 34.10 12.28 4.64
C ALA A 226 32.77 11.62 4.27
N TYR A 227 32.59 11.29 3.00
CA TYR A 227 31.36 10.66 2.50
C TYR A 227 31.51 9.14 2.43
N LEU A 228 30.73 8.42 3.23
CA LEU A 228 30.68 6.96 3.18
C LEU A 228 29.65 6.51 2.14
N LYS A 229 30.10 5.78 1.12
CA LYS A 229 29.23 5.16 0.13
C LYS A 229 28.28 4.17 0.82
N GLN A 230 26.99 4.34 0.60
CA GLN A 230 25.97 3.45 1.13
C GLN A 230 25.63 2.34 0.15
N ASN A 231 25.16 1.21 0.68
CA ASN A 231 24.67 0.11 -0.15
C ASN A 231 23.18 0.31 -0.44
N PRO A 232 22.77 0.54 -1.69
CA PRO A 232 21.36 0.73 -2.05
C PRO A 232 20.51 -0.54 -1.83
N ASN A 233 21.16 -1.71 -1.71
CA ASN A 233 20.50 -3.00 -1.54
C ASN A 233 20.38 -3.44 -0.07
N ALA A 234 20.72 -2.57 0.88
CA ALA A 234 20.60 -2.87 2.31
C ALA A 234 19.14 -2.81 2.78
N ALA A 235 18.71 -3.78 3.59
CA ALA A 235 17.34 -3.82 4.11
C ALA A 235 16.99 -2.63 5.02
N SER A 236 18.00 -2.00 5.64
CA SER A 236 17.84 -0.77 6.43
C SER A 236 17.54 0.47 5.58
N ARG A 237 17.72 0.38 4.26
CA ARG A 237 17.41 1.43 3.28
C ARG A 237 16.17 1.12 2.45
N ALA A 238 15.40 0.12 2.86
CA ALA A 238 14.10 -0.10 2.28
C ALA A 238 13.12 1.00 2.72
N ILE A 239 12.28 1.43 1.78
CA ILE A 239 11.23 2.41 2.03
C ILE A 239 10.07 1.69 2.71
N GLU A 240 9.48 2.33 3.72
CA GLU A 240 8.33 1.76 4.42
C GLU A 240 7.10 1.75 3.50
N PRO A 241 6.30 0.65 3.49
CA PRO A 241 5.12 0.56 2.63
C PRO A 241 4.09 1.68 2.90
N ALA A 242 3.93 2.14 4.14
CA ALA A 242 3.02 3.23 4.47
C ALA A 242 3.39 4.55 3.75
N VAL A 243 4.69 4.84 3.66
CA VAL A 243 5.22 6.03 2.99
C VAL A 243 5.10 5.91 1.47
N ALA A 244 5.39 4.73 0.93
CA ALA A 244 5.22 4.44 -0.49
C ALA A 244 3.75 4.54 -0.93
N ASP A 245 2.82 4.04 -0.10
CA ASP A 245 1.37 4.14 -0.36
C ASP A 245 0.86 5.59 -0.31
N MET A 246 1.35 6.40 0.64
CA MET A 246 1.01 7.83 0.70
C MET A 246 1.51 8.59 -0.53
N ALA A 247 2.75 8.31 -0.97
CA ALA A 247 3.33 8.87 -2.18
C ALA A 247 2.54 8.45 -3.44
N LEU A 248 2.16 7.17 -3.51
CA LEU A 248 1.38 6.62 -4.61
C LEU A 248 -0.02 7.23 -4.68
N GLN A 249 -0.68 7.42 -3.53
CA GLN A 249 -1.98 8.11 -3.49
C GLN A 249 -1.86 9.57 -3.95
N ALA A 250 -0.80 10.28 -3.54
CA ALA A 250 -0.55 11.64 -4.02
C ALA A 250 -0.33 11.70 -5.55
N ALA A 251 0.34 10.70 -6.13
CA ALA A 251 0.53 10.60 -7.58
C ALA A 251 -0.78 10.27 -8.33
N ILE A 252 -1.61 9.40 -7.76
CA ILE A 252 -2.96 9.10 -8.25
C ILE A 252 -3.83 10.36 -8.23
N ASP A 253 -3.82 11.10 -7.13
CA ASP A 253 -4.63 12.31 -6.96
C ASP A 253 -4.23 13.41 -7.96
N ALA A 254 -2.93 13.53 -8.25
CA ALA A 254 -2.37 14.41 -9.26
C ALA A 254 -2.52 13.89 -10.70
N LYS A 255 -3.00 12.66 -10.90
CA LYS A 255 -3.18 11.99 -12.20
C LYS A 255 -1.93 11.94 -13.08
N ASN A 256 -0.76 11.77 -12.47
CA ASN A 256 0.51 11.63 -13.19
C ASN A 256 0.97 10.17 -13.20
N LEU A 257 0.77 9.47 -14.33
CA LEU A 257 1.02 8.03 -14.44
C LEU A 257 2.52 7.71 -14.36
N ASP A 258 3.35 8.50 -15.02
CA ASP A 258 4.81 8.35 -15.01
C ASP A 258 5.38 8.44 -13.59
N SER A 259 4.92 9.42 -12.79
CA SER A 259 5.33 9.55 -11.40
C SER A 259 4.84 8.37 -10.53
N ALA A 260 3.62 7.86 -10.77
CA ALA A 260 3.10 6.72 -10.04
C ALA A 260 3.91 5.44 -10.33
N LEU A 261 4.23 5.18 -11.60
CA LEU A 261 5.08 4.06 -11.99
C LEU A 261 6.50 4.22 -11.43
N GLY A 262 7.10 5.42 -11.55
CA GLY A 262 8.41 5.72 -10.99
C GLY A 262 8.48 5.52 -9.47
N ILE A 263 7.42 5.86 -8.73
CA ILE A 263 7.29 5.58 -7.29
C ILE A 263 7.30 4.07 -7.03
N ILE A 264 6.53 3.28 -7.79
CA ILE A 264 6.47 1.82 -7.63
C ILE A 264 7.85 1.19 -7.90
N GLU A 265 8.55 1.67 -8.92
CA GLU A 265 9.89 1.20 -9.25
C GLU A 265 10.92 1.56 -8.17
N ALA A 266 10.90 2.80 -7.71
CA ALA A 266 11.83 3.29 -6.70
C ALA A 266 11.51 2.80 -5.28
N SER A 267 10.36 2.17 -5.03
CA SER A 267 9.97 1.64 -3.71
C SER A 267 9.88 0.10 -3.69
N TYR A 268 8.82 -0.46 -4.26
CA TYR A 268 8.47 -1.88 -4.17
C TYR A 268 9.38 -2.78 -5.01
N SER A 269 9.91 -2.27 -6.12
CA SER A 269 10.70 -3.10 -7.04
C SER A 269 12.13 -3.36 -6.55
N LEU A 270 12.62 -2.55 -5.60
CA LEU A 270 14.00 -2.59 -5.10
C LEU A 270 14.34 -3.90 -4.36
N PRO A 271 15.58 -4.40 -4.49
CA PRO A 271 16.04 -5.56 -3.74
C PRO A 271 16.13 -5.29 -2.22
N ALA A 272 16.29 -4.03 -1.82
CA ALA A 272 16.24 -3.62 -0.41
C ALA A 272 14.88 -3.94 0.22
N PHE A 273 13.78 -3.56 -0.46
CA PHE A 273 12.42 -3.82 -0.01
C PHE A 273 12.12 -5.32 0.09
N LYS A 274 12.53 -6.09 -0.91
CA LYS A 274 12.39 -7.56 -0.93
C LYS A 274 13.10 -8.23 0.26
N ARG A 275 14.29 -7.75 0.63
CA ARG A 275 15.04 -8.22 1.81
C ARG A 275 14.36 -7.81 3.12
N GLN A 276 13.90 -6.56 3.22
CA GLN A 276 13.17 -6.09 4.39
C GLN A 276 11.87 -6.89 4.58
N LYS A 277 11.13 -7.16 3.51
CA LYS A 277 9.93 -8.00 3.53
C LYS A 277 10.25 -9.42 4.03
N LEU A 278 11.34 -10.01 3.57
CA LEU A 278 11.78 -11.34 4.03
C LEU A 278 12.15 -11.32 5.53
N ILE A 279 12.79 -10.25 6.01
CA ILE A 279 13.11 -10.13 7.44
C ILE A 279 11.83 -9.88 8.26
N LYS A 280 10.95 -8.96 7.85
CA LYS A 280 9.76 -8.59 8.63
C LYS A 280 8.72 -9.71 8.68
N HIS A 281 8.47 -10.38 7.55
CA HIS A 281 7.44 -11.42 7.46
C HIS A 281 8.00 -12.84 7.56
N GLY A 282 9.30 -13.04 7.40
CA GLY A 282 9.95 -14.35 7.55
C GLY A 282 10.46 -14.63 8.96
N THR A 283 10.82 -13.61 9.74
CA THR A 283 11.35 -13.82 11.11
C THR A 283 10.32 -14.42 12.05
N ALA A 284 9.09 -13.92 12.06
CA ALA A 284 8.05 -14.43 12.97
C ALA A 284 7.74 -15.92 12.73
N PRO A 285 7.47 -16.40 11.50
CA PRO A 285 7.32 -17.82 11.23
C PRO A 285 8.59 -18.63 11.52
N ALA A 286 9.78 -18.09 11.23
CA ALA A 286 11.03 -18.79 11.50
C ALA A 286 11.28 -19.00 13.00
N ILE A 287 10.98 -18.01 13.83
CA ILE A 287 11.06 -18.12 15.30
C ILE A 287 10.02 -19.12 15.82
N GLY A 288 8.80 -19.09 15.27
CA GLY A 288 7.77 -20.08 15.60
C GLY A 288 8.25 -21.50 15.30
N LEU A 289 8.79 -21.74 14.10
CA LEU A 289 9.29 -23.05 13.70
C LEU A 289 10.52 -23.49 14.51
N ALA A 290 11.38 -22.56 14.92
CA ALA A 290 12.54 -22.84 15.75
C ALA A 290 12.18 -23.20 17.21
N THR A 291 11.09 -22.63 17.74
CA THR A 291 10.61 -22.88 19.12
C THR A 291 9.66 -24.08 19.22
N LEU A 292 9.06 -24.47 18.09
CA LEU A 292 8.15 -25.61 17.97
C LEU A 292 8.67 -26.94 18.56
N PRO A 293 9.90 -27.42 18.30
CA PRO A 293 10.36 -28.69 18.88
C PRO A 293 10.44 -28.66 20.41
N PHE A 294 10.78 -27.51 21.00
CA PHE A 294 10.82 -27.35 22.46
C PHE A 294 9.42 -27.35 23.07
N GLY A 295 8.46 -26.69 22.41
CA GLY A 295 7.05 -26.70 22.81
C GLY A 295 6.44 -28.10 22.73
N ILE A 296 6.72 -28.84 21.65
CA ILE A 296 6.26 -30.22 21.47
C ILE A 296 6.82 -31.12 22.57
N PHE A 297 8.13 -31.05 22.82
CA PHE A 297 8.76 -31.86 23.87
C PHE A 297 8.15 -31.58 25.25
N GLY A 298 7.92 -30.31 25.59
CA GLY A 298 7.28 -29.92 26.84
C GLY A 298 5.84 -30.44 26.96
N LEU A 299 5.02 -30.27 25.92
CA LEU A 299 3.64 -30.76 25.87
C LEU A 299 3.57 -32.29 25.96
N SER A 300 4.41 -33.01 25.23
CA SER A 300 4.47 -34.47 25.26
C SER A 300 4.92 -34.99 26.63
N THR A 301 5.88 -34.32 27.28
CA THR A 301 6.35 -34.71 28.61
C THR A 301 5.26 -34.49 29.67
N ALA A 302 4.56 -33.35 29.61
CA ALA A 302 3.44 -33.08 30.51
C ALA A 302 2.27 -34.06 30.30
N TYR A 303 1.96 -34.39 29.05
CA TYR A 303 0.95 -35.40 28.72
C TYR A 303 1.31 -36.76 29.32
N ALA A 304 2.57 -37.19 29.14
CA ALA A 304 3.08 -38.44 29.67
C ALA A 304 3.07 -38.48 31.22
N SER A 305 3.33 -37.35 31.90
CA SER A 305 3.39 -37.33 33.37
C SER A 305 2.01 -37.28 34.05
N TYR A 306 1.01 -36.63 33.44
CA TYR A 306 -0.27 -36.36 34.11
C TYR A 306 -1.42 -37.28 33.65
N TRP A 307 -1.41 -37.75 32.40
CA TRP A 307 -2.55 -38.49 31.85
C TRP A 307 -2.28 -39.94 31.49
N GLN A 308 -1.01 -40.39 31.45
CA GLN A 308 -0.68 -41.73 30.99
C GLN A 308 -0.07 -42.58 32.11
N ASN A 309 -0.89 -43.40 32.78
CA ASN A 309 -0.46 -44.30 33.86
C ASN A 309 -0.09 -45.73 33.40
N THR A 310 -0.26 -46.05 32.11
CA THR A 310 -0.14 -47.43 31.61
C THR A 310 1.17 -47.71 30.88
N MET A 311 1.98 -46.70 30.57
CA MET A 311 3.20 -46.81 29.74
C MET A 311 4.37 -46.09 30.39
N ASP A 312 5.61 -46.53 30.11
CA ASP A 312 6.80 -45.83 30.60
C ASP A 312 6.89 -44.42 29.98
N ILE A 313 7.28 -43.45 30.81
CA ILE A 313 7.34 -42.02 30.46
C ILE A 313 8.19 -41.78 29.22
N SER A 314 9.27 -42.54 29.02
CA SER A 314 10.13 -42.41 27.83
C SER A 314 9.40 -42.78 26.53
N THR A 315 8.66 -43.89 26.55
CA THR A 315 7.89 -44.39 25.40
C THR A 315 6.66 -43.53 25.12
N ALA A 316 5.96 -43.10 26.16
CA ALA A 316 4.83 -42.18 26.08
C ALA A 316 5.22 -40.84 25.47
N THR A 317 6.34 -40.25 25.94
CA THR A 317 6.85 -38.98 25.41
C THR A 317 7.29 -39.14 23.95
N GLY A 318 7.95 -40.24 23.60
CA GLY A 318 8.38 -40.51 22.21
C GLY A 318 7.19 -40.58 21.23
N ILE A 319 6.13 -41.30 21.61
CA ILE A 319 4.90 -41.39 20.81
C ILE A 319 4.20 -40.03 20.73
N GLY A 320 4.12 -39.31 21.85
CA GLY A 320 3.54 -37.96 21.90
C GLY A 320 4.28 -36.97 21.00
N VAL A 321 5.61 -36.95 21.05
CA VAL A 321 6.44 -36.06 20.22
C VAL A 321 6.24 -36.41 18.74
N ALA A 322 6.23 -37.69 18.37
CA ALA A 322 6.00 -38.14 17.00
C ALA A 322 4.60 -37.75 16.50
N GLY A 323 3.56 -37.95 17.32
CA GLY A 323 2.18 -37.63 16.95
C GLY A 323 1.94 -36.12 16.80
N ILE A 324 2.36 -35.34 17.80
CA ILE A 324 2.16 -33.88 17.81
C ILE A 324 2.99 -33.22 16.68
N SER A 325 4.25 -33.64 16.49
CA SER A 325 5.07 -33.12 15.40
C SER A 325 4.51 -33.46 14.02
N GLY A 326 4.04 -34.70 13.82
CA GLY A 326 3.37 -35.10 12.59
C GLY A 326 2.16 -34.21 12.27
N TYR A 327 1.30 -33.96 13.25
CA TYR A 327 0.13 -33.09 13.09
C TYR A 327 0.51 -31.66 12.68
N PHE A 328 1.43 -31.03 13.42
CA PHE A 328 1.86 -29.66 13.11
C PHE A 328 2.59 -29.54 11.76
N LEU A 329 3.35 -30.56 11.36
CA LEU A 329 4.01 -30.57 10.05
C LEU A 329 2.99 -30.65 8.92
N VAL A 330 2.01 -31.56 9.01
CA VAL A 330 0.99 -31.74 7.98
C VAL A 330 0.08 -30.50 7.91
N ILE A 331 -0.53 -30.10 9.03
CA ILE A 331 -1.44 -28.94 9.06
C ILE A 331 -0.70 -27.64 8.78
N GLY A 332 0.51 -27.47 9.29
CA GLY A 332 1.35 -26.30 9.02
C GLY A 332 1.70 -26.17 7.53
N SER A 333 2.01 -27.30 6.87
CA SER A 333 2.26 -27.29 5.42
C SER A 333 1.01 -26.88 4.62
N LEU A 334 -0.17 -27.38 5.01
CA LEU A 334 -1.43 -27.06 4.36
C LEU A 334 -1.82 -25.59 4.57
N GLY A 335 -1.65 -25.07 5.79
CA GLY A 335 -1.87 -23.66 6.10
C GLY A 335 -0.92 -22.73 5.32
N MET A 336 0.34 -23.14 5.13
CA MET A 336 1.29 -22.37 4.31
C MET A 336 0.86 -22.32 2.84
N ILE A 337 0.41 -23.45 2.28
CA ILE A 337 -0.10 -23.50 0.90
C ILE A 337 -1.37 -22.65 0.77
N ALA A 338 -2.30 -22.76 1.72
CA ALA A 338 -3.53 -21.95 1.74
C ALA A 338 -3.21 -20.45 1.77
N LYS A 339 -2.30 -20.03 2.65
CA LYS A 339 -1.85 -18.63 2.73
C LYS A 339 -1.20 -18.13 1.44
N LEU A 340 -0.38 -18.96 0.79
CA LEU A 340 0.25 -18.62 -0.49
C LEU A 340 -0.72 -18.66 -1.68
N SER A 341 -1.85 -19.36 -1.53
CA SER A 341 -2.87 -19.53 -2.57
C SER A 341 -4.03 -18.53 -2.47
N HIS A 342 -4.13 -17.76 -1.39
CA HIS A 342 -5.17 -16.77 -1.20
C HIS A 342 -5.13 -15.69 -2.30
N LYS A 343 -6.26 -15.46 -3.00
CA LYS A 343 -6.34 -14.63 -4.22
C LYS A 343 -7.26 -13.41 -4.12
N ASP A 344 -7.94 -13.20 -2.99
CA ASP A 344 -9.02 -12.20 -2.88
C ASP A 344 -8.54 -10.74 -2.95
N GLN A 345 -7.24 -10.52 -3.00
CA GLN A 345 -6.63 -9.19 -3.14
C GLN A 345 -6.49 -8.75 -4.61
N MET A 346 -6.84 -9.60 -5.59
CA MET A 346 -6.70 -9.30 -7.02
C MET A 346 -8.01 -8.76 -7.55
N LYS A 347 -8.11 -7.43 -7.75
CA LYS A 347 -9.29 -6.83 -8.39
C LYS A 347 -9.14 -6.85 -9.90
N ARG A 348 -8.06 -6.25 -10.39
CA ARG A 348 -7.87 -5.95 -11.81
C ARG A 348 -6.57 -6.51 -12.36
N VAL A 349 -5.52 -6.46 -11.54
CA VAL A 349 -4.18 -6.95 -11.89
C VAL A 349 -3.97 -8.34 -11.31
N THR A 350 -3.68 -9.30 -12.19
CA THR A 350 -3.50 -10.72 -11.87
C THR A 350 -2.12 -11.20 -12.30
N TRP A 351 -1.67 -12.30 -11.73
CA TRP A 351 -0.40 -12.91 -12.13
C TRP A 351 -0.54 -13.66 -13.46
N THR A 352 0.48 -13.55 -14.33
CA THR A 352 0.56 -14.40 -15.52
C THR A 352 0.59 -15.88 -15.11
N PRO A 353 -0.16 -16.77 -15.80
CA PRO A 353 -0.12 -18.20 -15.52
C PRO A 353 1.32 -18.74 -15.62
N GLY A 354 1.68 -19.70 -14.77
CA GLY A 354 3.04 -20.25 -14.70
C GLY A 354 4.02 -19.48 -13.80
N THR A 355 3.62 -18.32 -13.25
CA THR A 355 4.44 -17.62 -12.24
C THR A 355 4.53 -18.44 -10.93
N PRO A 356 5.74 -18.77 -10.44
CA PRO A 356 5.92 -19.54 -9.21
C PRO A 356 5.48 -18.76 -7.95
N LEU A 357 4.90 -19.47 -6.97
CA LEU A 357 4.33 -18.89 -5.74
C LEU A 357 5.30 -18.00 -4.95
N ARG A 358 6.58 -18.37 -4.89
CA ARG A 358 7.61 -17.57 -4.20
C ARG A 358 7.77 -16.17 -4.80
N TYR A 359 7.66 -16.05 -6.13
CA TYR A 359 7.80 -14.78 -6.81
C TYR A 359 6.54 -13.92 -6.65
N ARG A 360 5.36 -14.55 -6.60
CA ARG A 360 4.10 -13.88 -6.29
C ARG A 360 4.15 -13.26 -4.91
N TRP A 361 4.49 -14.06 -3.90
CA TRP A 361 4.59 -13.57 -2.53
C TRP A 361 5.59 -12.42 -2.37
N LEU A 362 6.77 -12.53 -3.00
CA LEU A 362 7.82 -11.51 -2.88
C LEU A 362 7.42 -10.18 -3.54
N ARG A 363 6.67 -10.23 -4.65
CA ARG A 363 6.23 -9.07 -5.44
C ARG A 363 4.75 -8.70 -5.22
N GLU A 364 4.11 -9.25 -4.19
CA GLU A 364 2.68 -9.01 -3.96
C GLU A 364 2.37 -7.53 -3.70
N GLU A 365 3.26 -6.80 -3.02
CA GLU A 365 3.08 -5.35 -2.78
C GLU A 365 3.18 -4.54 -4.08
N GLU A 366 4.09 -4.94 -4.98
CA GLU A 366 4.24 -4.34 -6.31
C GLU A 366 2.97 -4.53 -7.13
N ARG A 367 2.38 -5.74 -7.10
CA ARG A 367 1.10 -6.01 -7.75
C ARG A 367 -0.03 -5.20 -7.13
N ALA A 368 -0.14 -5.16 -5.80
CA ALA A 368 -1.19 -4.42 -5.10
C ALA A 368 -1.11 -2.91 -5.40
N ALA A 369 0.09 -2.35 -5.49
CA ALA A 369 0.31 -0.96 -5.89
C ALA A 369 -0.13 -0.70 -7.35
N LEU A 370 0.23 -1.61 -8.27
CA LEU A 370 -0.21 -1.54 -9.67
C LEU A 370 -1.72 -1.71 -9.82
N ASP A 371 -2.35 -2.53 -8.97
CA ASP A 371 -3.80 -2.70 -8.92
C ASP A 371 -4.50 -1.41 -8.48
N LYS A 372 -3.98 -0.71 -7.46
CA LYS A 372 -4.48 0.62 -7.06
C LYS A 372 -4.39 1.63 -8.21
N VAL A 373 -3.27 1.66 -8.93
CA VAL A 373 -3.07 2.51 -10.11
C VAL A 373 -4.06 2.13 -11.22
N ALA A 374 -4.21 0.84 -11.54
CA ALA A 374 -5.15 0.37 -12.55
C ALA A 374 -6.62 0.71 -12.22
N CYS A 375 -7.01 0.61 -10.95
CA CYS A 375 -8.34 1.00 -10.49
C CYS A 375 -8.56 2.53 -10.50
N ALA A 376 -7.50 3.32 -10.39
CA ALA A 376 -7.59 4.78 -10.37
C ALA A 376 -7.58 5.41 -11.78
N TRP A 377 -6.85 4.81 -12.71
CA TRP A 377 -6.76 5.28 -14.10
C TRP A 377 -7.89 4.80 -14.98
N GLY A 378 -8.43 3.62 -14.68
CA GLY A 378 -9.56 3.10 -15.42
C GLY A 378 -10.92 3.36 -14.81
N PHE A 379 -11.94 2.74 -15.41
CA PHE A 379 -13.30 2.73 -14.90
C PHE A 379 -13.34 1.99 -13.57
N LYS A 380 -14.16 2.51 -12.66
CA LYS A 380 -14.40 1.87 -11.36
C LYS A 380 -15.45 0.77 -11.47
N GLU A 381 -16.27 0.83 -12.51
CA GLU A 381 -17.38 -0.08 -12.74
C GLU A 381 -16.89 -1.40 -13.37
N PRO A 382 -17.13 -2.56 -12.72
CA PRO A 382 -16.66 -3.86 -13.20
C PRO A 382 -17.09 -4.21 -14.64
N TRP A 383 -18.31 -3.83 -15.02
CA TRP A 383 -18.89 -4.13 -16.33
C TRP A 383 -18.31 -3.27 -17.47
N ARG A 384 -17.55 -2.21 -17.15
CA ARG A 384 -16.89 -1.34 -18.14
C ARG A 384 -15.40 -1.63 -18.26
N HIS A 385 -14.88 -2.53 -17.44
CA HIS A 385 -13.51 -3.00 -17.57
C HIS A 385 -13.32 -3.57 -18.99
N GLY A 386 -12.15 -3.32 -19.60
CA GLY A 386 -11.85 -3.76 -20.97
C GLY A 386 -12.25 -2.79 -22.09
N GLU A 387 -13.14 -1.82 -21.86
CA GLU A 387 -13.48 -0.77 -22.85
C GLU A 387 -12.47 0.40 -22.87
N GLU A 388 -11.48 0.35 -21.98
CA GLU A 388 -10.52 1.43 -21.79
C GLU A 388 -9.46 1.47 -22.88
N MET A 389 -9.40 2.61 -23.54
CA MET A 389 -8.46 2.92 -24.60
C MET A 389 -7.75 4.23 -24.28
N GLY A 390 -6.44 4.27 -24.55
CA GLY A 390 -5.63 5.46 -24.36
C GLY A 390 -4.14 5.12 -24.31
N PRO A 391 -3.27 6.06 -24.70
CA PRO A 391 -1.82 5.82 -24.74
C PRO A 391 -1.25 5.50 -23.36
N GLU A 392 -1.76 6.15 -22.30
CA GLU A 392 -1.36 5.88 -20.92
C GLU A 392 -1.84 4.50 -20.44
N TRP A 393 -3.03 4.08 -20.86
CA TRP A 393 -3.60 2.79 -20.50
C TRP A 393 -2.91 1.62 -21.22
N GLU A 394 -2.59 1.80 -22.49
CA GLU A 394 -1.77 0.85 -23.27
C GLU A 394 -0.35 0.76 -22.73
N GLY A 395 0.27 1.90 -22.39
CA GLY A 395 1.57 1.92 -21.73
C GLY A 395 1.56 1.18 -20.39
N LEU A 396 0.49 1.34 -19.59
CA LEU A 396 0.32 0.59 -18.35
C LEU A 396 0.18 -0.93 -18.60
N LYS A 397 -0.61 -1.34 -19.60
CA LYS A 397 -0.74 -2.75 -20.02
C LYS A 397 0.60 -3.34 -20.43
N GLU A 398 1.37 -2.62 -21.25
CA GLU A 398 2.71 -3.05 -21.69
C GLU A 398 3.66 -3.18 -20.49
N TYR A 399 3.68 -2.19 -19.61
CA TYR A 399 4.47 -2.18 -18.39
C TYR A 399 4.19 -3.39 -17.49
N MET A 400 2.91 -3.71 -17.27
CA MET A 400 2.49 -4.89 -16.50
C MET A 400 2.89 -6.20 -17.20
N GLY A 401 2.77 -6.24 -18.53
CA GLY A 401 3.19 -7.37 -19.36
C GLY A 401 4.67 -7.74 -19.16
N TYR A 402 5.56 -6.75 -19.15
CA TYR A 402 6.99 -6.95 -18.86
C TYR A 402 7.24 -7.53 -17.45
N ARG A 403 6.34 -7.24 -16.49
CA ARG A 403 6.45 -7.68 -15.09
C ARG A 403 5.77 -9.03 -14.81
N GLN A 404 5.31 -9.76 -15.83
CA GLN A 404 4.54 -11.02 -15.67
C GLN A 404 3.24 -10.81 -14.87
N MET A 405 2.60 -9.67 -15.11
CA MET A 405 1.28 -9.34 -14.60
C MET A 405 0.35 -9.12 -15.79
N LEU A 406 -0.91 -9.49 -15.63
CA LEU A 406 -1.96 -9.32 -16.62
C LEU A 406 -3.01 -8.38 -16.07
N LEU A 407 -3.29 -7.32 -16.83
CA LEU A 407 -4.39 -6.41 -16.58
C LEU A 407 -5.65 -6.95 -17.26
N ASP A 408 -6.78 -6.92 -16.55
CA ASP A 408 -8.11 -7.34 -17.05
C ASP A 408 -8.11 -8.76 -17.64
N ARG A 409 -7.94 -9.75 -16.76
CA ARG A 409 -8.19 -11.14 -17.17
C ARG A 409 -9.68 -11.29 -17.48
N VAL A 410 -10.00 -11.98 -18.57
CA VAL A 410 -11.39 -12.27 -18.99
C VAL A 410 -12.21 -12.90 -17.86
N GLU A 411 -11.57 -13.67 -16.99
CA GLU A 411 -12.21 -14.32 -15.82
C GLU A 411 -12.72 -13.33 -14.74
N PHE A 412 -12.20 -12.09 -14.71
CA PHE A 412 -12.60 -11.02 -13.77
C PHE A 412 -13.43 -9.93 -14.45
N MET A 413 -13.72 -10.07 -15.75
CA MET A 413 -14.67 -9.22 -16.43
C MET A 413 -16.06 -9.77 -16.15
N GLU A 414 -16.88 -9.00 -15.43
CA GLU A 414 -18.32 -9.28 -15.38
C GLU A 414 -18.86 -9.03 -16.78
N VAL A 415 -18.93 -10.08 -17.58
CA VAL A 415 -19.68 -10.04 -18.83
C VAL A 415 -21.10 -9.73 -18.42
N SER A 416 -21.59 -8.56 -18.80
CA SER A 416 -23.01 -8.24 -18.80
C SER A 416 -23.70 -9.20 -19.76
N VAL A 417 -23.85 -10.46 -19.36
CA VAL A 417 -24.84 -11.34 -19.91
C VAL A 417 -26.14 -10.69 -19.45
N ALA A 418 -26.73 -9.89 -20.34
CA ALA A 418 -28.10 -9.44 -20.19
C ALA A 418 -28.90 -10.67 -19.70
N PRO A 419 -29.75 -10.54 -18.66
CA PRO A 419 -30.54 -11.66 -18.20
C PRO A 419 -31.27 -12.21 -19.41
N SER A 420 -30.79 -13.34 -19.93
CA SER A 420 -31.45 -14.03 -21.01
C SER A 420 -32.81 -14.37 -20.45
N LEU A 421 -33.83 -13.70 -20.96
CA LEU A 421 -35.22 -13.99 -20.69
C LEU A 421 -35.39 -15.51 -20.64
N PRO A 422 -36.09 -16.05 -19.62
CA PRO A 422 -36.31 -17.48 -19.53
C PRO A 422 -36.93 -17.98 -20.85
N PRO A 423 -36.58 -19.19 -21.32
CA PRO A 423 -36.96 -19.70 -22.63
C PRO A 423 -38.48 -19.89 -22.85
N GLN A 424 -39.34 -19.42 -21.95
CA GLN A 424 -40.79 -19.55 -22.07
C GLN A 424 -41.49 -18.46 -22.89
N GLN A 425 -40.82 -17.38 -23.30
CA GLN A 425 -41.45 -16.33 -24.12
C GLN A 425 -41.09 -16.33 -25.61
N GLN A 426 -40.16 -17.18 -26.06
CA GLN A 426 -39.92 -17.38 -27.50
C GLN A 426 -40.91 -18.37 -28.14
N GLN A 427 -41.65 -19.15 -27.34
CA GLN A 427 -42.67 -20.06 -27.88
C GLN A 427 -44.01 -19.36 -28.16
N GLN A 428 -44.33 -18.23 -27.52
CA GLN A 428 -45.62 -17.55 -27.73
C GLN A 428 -45.66 -16.53 -28.87
N VAL A 429 -44.50 -16.12 -29.40
CA VAL A 429 -44.46 -15.22 -30.57
C VAL A 429 -44.50 -16.01 -31.90
N GLY A 430 -44.08 -17.29 -31.90
CA GLY A 430 -44.14 -18.17 -33.08
C GLY A 430 -45.55 -18.66 -33.45
N ASP A 431 -46.49 -18.68 -32.49
CA ASP A 431 -47.86 -19.15 -32.72
C ASP A 431 -48.86 -18.03 -33.04
N ALA A 432 -48.49 -16.76 -32.82
CA ALA A 432 -49.34 -15.61 -33.14
C ALA A 432 -49.19 -15.11 -34.60
N GLU A 433 -48.13 -15.52 -35.31
CA GLU A 433 -47.91 -15.14 -36.72
C GLU A 433 -48.65 -16.05 -37.73
N ARG A 434 -49.36 -17.09 -37.25
CA ARG A 434 -50.06 -18.08 -38.09
C ARG A 434 -51.59 -17.94 -38.13
N SER A 435 -52.16 -16.95 -37.45
CA SER A 435 -53.59 -16.65 -37.48
C SER A 435 -53.79 -15.21 -37.91
N GLY A 436 -54.02 -15.00 -39.21
CA GLY A 436 -54.34 -13.70 -39.77
C GLY A 436 -55.66 -13.17 -39.21
N VAL A 437 -55.58 -12.33 -38.18
CA VAL A 437 -56.71 -11.52 -37.70
C VAL A 437 -56.19 -10.12 -37.39
N PRO A 438 -56.72 -9.06 -38.01
CA PRO A 438 -56.25 -7.70 -37.77
C PRO A 438 -56.72 -7.15 -36.42
N ALA A 439 -55.85 -6.35 -35.82
CA ALA A 439 -56.00 -5.70 -34.51
C ALA A 439 -57.26 -4.83 -34.37
N PRO A 440 -57.80 -4.68 -33.15
CA PRO A 440 -58.55 -3.50 -32.78
C PRO A 440 -57.67 -2.49 -32.03
N VAL A 441 -57.81 -1.24 -32.46
CA VAL A 441 -57.38 0.00 -31.81
C VAL A 441 -58.28 0.31 -30.62
N GLN A 442 -57.73 0.52 -29.42
CA GLN A 442 -58.28 1.35 -28.33
C GLN A 442 -57.08 1.83 -27.50
N GLU A 443 -56.69 3.11 -27.51
CA GLU A 443 -57.28 4.29 -26.88
C GLU A 443 -57.30 4.24 -25.33
N LYS A 444 -56.25 4.87 -24.76
CA LYS A 444 -56.19 5.77 -23.60
C LYS A 444 -56.98 5.41 -22.32
N LYS A 445 -56.26 5.21 -21.21
CA LYS A 445 -56.70 5.68 -19.89
C LYS A 445 -55.52 5.97 -18.97
N ASP A 446 -55.44 7.23 -18.55
CA ASP A 446 -54.62 7.78 -17.49
C ASP A 446 -55.09 7.31 -16.10
N ASP A 447 -54.25 7.60 -15.12
CA ASP A 447 -54.44 7.64 -13.66
C ASP A 447 -54.09 6.38 -12.84
N GLY A 448 -53.27 6.61 -11.82
CA GLY A 448 -53.32 5.81 -10.59
C GLY A 448 -51.98 5.64 -9.89
N ASP A 449 -51.70 6.50 -8.93
CA ASP A 449 -50.61 6.39 -7.97
C ASP A 449 -50.66 5.06 -7.21
N ASP A 450 -49.52 4.38 -7.05
CA ASP A 450 -49.34 3.39 -6.00
C ASP A 450 -47.93 3.47 -5.39
N GLU A 451 -47.98 3.76 -4.10
CA GLU A 451 -46.95 4.00 -3.12
C GLU A 451 -46.17 2.68 -2.84
N VAL A 452 -44.95 2.55 -3.35
CA VAL A 452 -44.06 1.45 -2.95
C VAL A 452 -43.38 1.83 -1.64
N LYS A 453 -44.00 1.38 -0.56
CA LYS A 453 -43.45 1.32 0.80
C LYS A 453 -42.18 0.48 0.80
N LEU A 454 -41.02 1.15 0.80
CA LEU A 454 -39.71 0.54 1.05
C LEU A 454 -39.60 0.18 2.53
N GLU A 455 -39.87 -1.07 2.84
CA GLU A 455 -39.56 -1.68 4.13
C GLU A 455 -38.04 -1.89 4.20
N ILE A 456 -37.36 -0.97 4.89
CA ILE A 456 -35.95 -1.05 5.24
C ILE A 456 -35.80 -2.20 6.23
N ARG A 457 -35.17 -3.28 5.78
CA ARG A 457 -34.82 -4.44 6.61
C ARG A 457 -33.45 -4.20 7.22
N ASP A 458 -33.42 -3.92 8.52
CA ASP A 458 -32.21 -3.67 9.29
C ASP A 458 -31.33 -4.94 9.41
N PRO A 459 -30.01 -4.84 9.17
CA PRO A 459 -29.07 -5.97 9.24
C PRO A 459 -28.67 -6.40 10.66
N GLN A 460 -29.40 -5.99 11.70
CA GLN A 460 -29.04 -6.24 13.09
C GLN A 460 -29.69 -7.49 13.72
N GLU A 461 -30.55 -8.20 13.00
CA GLU A 461 -31.32 -9.34 13.53
C GLU A 461 -30.70 -10.73 13.23
N GLU A 462 -29.57 -10.77 12.49
CA GLU A 462 -28.90 -12.03 12.14
C GLU A 462 -27.80 -12.43 13.16
N GLU A 463 -27.23 -11.48 13.92
CA GLU A 463 -26.22 -11.80 14.95
C GLU A 463 -26.82 -12.41 16.24
N ASP A 464 -28.10 -12.17 16.53
CA ASP A 464 -28.74 -12.68 17.76
C ASP A 464 -29.18 -14.15 17.66
N LYS A 465 -29.29 -14.71 16.44
CA LYS A 465 -29.67 -16.13 16.25
C LYS A 465 -28.49 -17.08 16.41
N ASP A 466 -27.28 -16.65 16.07
CA ASP A 466 -26.08 -17.48 16.22
C ASP A 466 -25.63 -17.57 17.68
N GLN A 467 -25.96 -16.56 18.50
CA GLN A 467 -25.64 -16.56 19.94
C GLN A 467 -26.58 -17.49 20.74
N ALA A 468 -27.85 -17.61 20.35
CA ALA A 468 -28.81 -18.52 20.96
C ALA A 468 -28.52 -20.01 20.68
N ILE A 469 -27.88 -20.33 19.54
CA ILE A 469 -27.48 -21.70 19.21
C ILE A 469 -26.26 -22.14 20.02
N PHE A 470 -25.38 -21.21 20.40
CA PHE A 470 -24.17 -21.53 21.16
C PHE A 470 -24.46 -21.80 22.65
N GLU A 471 -25.44 -21.12 23.26
CA GLU A 471 -25.82 -21.39 24.66
C GLU A 471 -26.60 -22.71 24.82
N HIS A 472 -27.40 -23.10 23.82
CA HIS A 472 -28.19 -24.33 23.91
C HIS A 472 -27.35 -25.62 23.79
N GLN A 473 -26.08 -25.51 23.39
CA GLN A 473 -25.15 -26.64 23.26
C GLN A 473 -24.27 -26.86 24.50
N LEU A 474 -24.19 -25.87 25.41
CA LEU A 474 -23.39 -25.96 26.65
C LEU A 474 -24.16 -26.61 27.81
N ASP A 475 -25.49 -26.58 27.81
CA ASP A 475 -26.33 -27.20 28.85
C ASP A 475 -26.62 -28.70 28.64
N SER A 476 -26.16 -29.31 27.55
CA SER A 476 -26.31 -30.77 27.31
C SER A 476 -25.10 -31.61 27.70
N THR A 477 -24.07 -31.02 28.29
CA THR A 477 -22.90 -31.75 28.80
C THR A 477 -22.57 -31.34 30.24
N THR A 478 -23.47 -31.66 31.15
CA THR A 478 -23.21 -31.83 32.60
C THR A 478 -23.98 -33.03 33.12
#